data_AF-A0A1Q9GFD8-F1
#
_entry.id   AF-A0A1Q9GFD8-F1
#
_cell.length_a   1.000
_cell.length_b   1.000
_cell.length_c   1.000
_cell.angle_alpha   90.00
_cell.angle_beta   90.00
_cell.angle_gamma   90.00
#
_symmetry.space_group_name_H-M   'P 1'
#
loop_
_entity.id
_entity.type
_entity.pdbx_description
1 polymer ?
#
loop_
_entity_poly.entity_id
_entity_poly.type
_entity_poly.pdbx_seq_one_letter_code
_entity_poly.pdbx_strand_id
1 'polypeptide(L)'
;MAKENIVRVRIDDVLDNKLKSLCTMDGESPSSVVRKLIRLYVDNHPMTDKLWDVSFEVTNLPETNEHAWYSYILRVELNGDLSLLESDELTFLLPEFFEDNGYEPYRVDSAYYHRKAFPNCTGKKGRFLGAKLTKGKWKGAIFIYRDSLLDTPDICFEEIKKNMKANILSGLSKHLISITQGKLDDSILGDILANKLVRDVSFIDDQDES
;
A
#
# COMPACT_ATOMS: atom_id res chain seq x y z
N MET A 1 8.21 31.91 -7.72
CA MET A 1 9.15 31.15 -6.89
C MET A 1 8.35 30.19 -6.03
N ALA A 2 8.63 28.89 -6.09
CA ALA A 2 7.98 27.91 -5.22
C ALA A 2 8.50 28.07 -3.77
N LYS A 3 7.62 27.91 -2.78
CA LYS A 3 7.97 27.99 -1.36
C LYS A 3 8.82 26.77 -0.98
N GLU A 4 10.03 26.99 -0.49
CA GLU A 4 10.86 25.89 0.01
C GLU A 4 10.26 25.35 1.32
N ASN A 5 9.87 24.07 1.31
CA ASN A 5 9.45 23.36 2.51
C ASN A 5 10.69 22.80 3.20
N ILE A 6 10.91 23.20 4.45
CA ILE A 6 12.03 22.71 5.27
C ILE A 6 11.60 21.44 5.99
N VAL A 7 12.26 20.32 5.69
CA VAL A 7 12.08 19.05 6.40
C VAL A 7 13.25 18.84 7.34
N ARG A 8 12.97 18.65 8.64
CA ARG A 8 13.99 18.30 9.63
C ARG A 8 14.05 16.78 9.77
N VAL A 9 15.21 16.20 9.50
CA VAL A 9 15.45 14.75 9.61
C VAL A 9 16.28 14.51 10.85
N ARG A 10 15.86 13.54 11.69
CA ARG A 10 16.68 13.03 12.79
C ARG A 10 17.40 11.79 12.29
N ILE A 11 18.72 11.79 12.42
CA ILE A 11 19.58 10.66 12.07
C ILE A 11 20.43 10.33 13.30
N ASP A 12 20.76 9.07 13.48
CA ASP A 12 21.69 8.65 14.53
C ASP A 12 23.14 8.98 14.17
N ASP A 13 24.03 8.91 15.16
CA ASP A 13 25.44 9.26 15.02
C ASP A 13 26.18 8.36 14.02
N VAL A 14 25.74 7.10 13.86
CA VAL A 14 26.36 6.15 12.92
C VAL A 14 26.07 6.57 11.49
N LEU A 15 24.81 6.92 11.20
CA LEU A 15 24.36 7.39 9.89
C LEU A 15 24.93 8.77 9.56
N ASP A 16 25.02 9.66 10.55
CA ASP A 16 25.64 10.98 10.39
C ASP A 16 27.13 10.88 10.00
N ASN A 17 27.88 9.98 10.63
CA ASN A 17 29.28 9.75 10.28
C ASN A 17 29.43 9.21 8.85
N LYS A 18 28.58 8.26 8.43
CA LYS A 18 28.57 7.76 7.04
C LYS A 18 28.23 8.86 6.03
N LEU A 19 27.25 9.72 6.35
CA LEU A 19 26.88 10.84 5.51
C LEU A 19 28.04 11.83 5.34
N LYS A 20 28.75 12.16 6.43
CA LYS A 20 29.93 13.03 6.39
C LYS A 20 31.06 12.47 5.51
N SER A 21 31.28 11.15 5.56
CA SER A 21 32.25 10.49 4.68
C SER A 21 31.85 10.62 3.20
N LEU A 22 30.57 10.38 2.86
CA LEU A 22 30.05 10.55 1.50
C LEU A 22 30.19 12.00 1.01
N CYS A 23 29.88 12.98 1.85
CA CYS A 23 30.02 14.40 1.52
C CYS A 23 31.48 14.78 1.20
N THR A 24 32.43 14.18 1.92
CA THR A 24 33.87 14.43 1.72
C THR A 24 34.37 13.81 0.42
N MET A 25 33.87 12.64 0.04
CA MET A 25 34.23 11.96 -1.22
C MET A 25 33.70 12.71 -2.44
N ASP A 26 32.47 13.21 -2.38
CA ASP A 26 31.81 13.86 -3.53
C ASP A 26 32.04 15.39 -3.58
N GLY A 27 32.65 15.98 -2.55
CA GLY A 27 32.83 17.43 -2.44
C GLY A 27 31.51 18.20 -2.30
N GLU A 28 30.45 17.53 -1.83
CA GLU A 28 29.10 18.09 -1.73
C GLU A 28 28.67 18.36 -0.30
N SER A 29 27.71 19.28 -0.14
CA SER A 29 27.10 19.52 1.17
C SER A 29 26.18 18.35 1.60
N PRO A 30 26.03 18.09 2.91
CA PRO A 30 25.08 17.08 3.42
C PRO A 30 23.67 17.24 2.87
N SER A 31 23.18 18.48 2.75
CA SER A 31 21.87 18.77 2.18
C SER A 31 21.77 18.40 0.70
N SER A 32 22.85 18.51 -0.08
CA SER A 32 22.87 18.09 -1.49
C SER A 32 22.79 16.57 -1.59
N VAL A 33 23.66 15.88 -0.85
CA VAL A 33 23.72 14.41 -0.82
C VAL A 33 22.40 13.82 -0.36
N VAL A 34 21.81 14.32 0.73
CA VAL A 34 20.50 13.85 1.23
C VAL A 34 19.40 14.08 0.20
N ARG A 35 19.36 15.24 -0.48
CA ARG A 35 18.37 15.46 -1.56
C ARG A 35 18.56 14.51 -2.73
N LYS A 36 19.81 14.21 -3.12
CA LYS A 36 20.09 13.23 -4.17
C LYS A 36 19.68 11.83 -3.77
N LEU A 37 19.96 11.40 -2.53
CA LEU A 37 19.54 10.10 -2.01
C LEU A 37 18.02 10.00 -1.94
N ILE A 38 17.34 11.05 -1.48
CA ILE A 38 15.87 11.11 -1.49
C ILE A 38 15.35 11.05 -2.92
N ARG A 39 15.92 11.81 -3.86
CA ARG A 39 15.53 11.76 -5.28
C ARG A 39 15.75 10.37 -5.85
N LEU A 40 16.91 9.76 -5.67
CA LEU A 40 17.19 8.40 -6.13
C LEU A 40 16.21 7.39 -5.51
N TYR A 41 15.93 7.49 -4.21
CA TYR A 41 14.97 6.64 -3.54
C TYR A 41 13.56 6.82 -4.10
N VAL A 42 13.15 8.07 -4.32
CA VAL A 42 11.85 8.44 -4.91
C VAL A 42 11.79 7.97 -6.36
N ASP A 43 12.75 8.33 -7.21
CA ASP A 43 12.77 8.00 -8.64
C ASP A 43 12.82 6.48 -8.89
N ASN A 44 13.43 5.72 -7.98
CA ASN A 44 13.44 4.25 -8.04
C ASN A 44 12.37 3.60 -7.15
N HIS A 45 11.50 4.38 -6.51
CA HIS A 45 10.47 3.82 -5.65
C HIS A 45 9.41 3.13 -6.51
N PRO A 46 8.96 1.91 -6.17
CA PRO A 46 7.89 1.22 -6.90
C PRO A 46 6.52 1.92 -6.97
N MET A 47 6.38 3.12 -6.39
CA MET A 47 5.13 3.87 -6.22
C MET A 47 5.15 5.27 -6.84
N THR A 48 6.28 5.73 -7.34
CA THR A 48 6.47 7.11 -7.82
C THR A 48 6.29 7.24 -9.32
N ASP A 49 6.53 6.15 -10.06
CA ASP A 49 5.98 6.02 -11.40
C ASP A 49 4.50 5.64 -11.31
N LYS A 50 3.70 6.32 -12.13
CA LYS A 50 2.23 6.25 -12.24
C LYS A 50 1.72 4.88 -12.75
N LEU A 51 2.26 3.78 -12.23
CA LEU A 51 1.99 2.42 -12.67
C LEU A 51 0.66 1.89 -12.16
N TRP A 52 0.18 2.41 -11.04
CA TRP A 52 -0.96 1.82 -10.33
C TRP A 52 -2.24 2.61 -10.53
N ASP A 53 -3.25 1.96 -11.10
CA ASP A 53 -4.59 2.50 -11.22
C ASP A 53 -5.64 1.44 -10.85
N VAL A 54 -6.87 1.87 -10.57
CA VAL A 54 -7.96 0.99 -10.22
C VAL A 54 -9.13 1.26 -11.15
N SER A 55 -9.54 0.26 -11.92
CA SER A 55 -10.71 0.30 -12.77
C SER A 55 -11.90 -0.35 -12.08
N PHE A 56 -13.10 0.10 -12.47
CA PHE A 56 -14.36 -0.30 -11.85
C PHE A 56 -15.39 -0.63 -12.92
N GLU A 57 -16.13 -1.70 -12.69
CA GLU A 57 -17.31 -2.07 -13.48
C GLU A 57 -18.48 -2.26 -12.52
N VAL A 58 -19.57 -1.53 -12.76
CA VAL A 58 -20.82 -1.66 -12.02
C VAL A 58 -21.87 -2.20 -12.98
N THR A 59 -22.53 -3.29 -12.59
CA THR A 59 -23.58 -3.93 -13.40
C THR A 59 -24.79 -4.23 -12.55
N ASN A 60 -25.98 -4.18 -13.15
CA ASN A 60 -27.20 -4.60 -12.48
C ASN A 60 -27.15 -6.09 -12.15
N LEU A 61 -27.80 -6.48 -11.05
CA LEU A 61 -28.16 -7.89 -10.88
C LEU A 61 -29.16 -8.31 -11.97
N PRO A 62 -29.23 -9.60 -12.32
CA PRO A 62 -30.28 -10.11 -13.19
C PRO A 62 -31.67 -9.72 -12.65
N GLU A 63 -32.59 -9.30 -13.51
CA GLU A 63 -33.95 -8.89 -13.12
C GLU A 63 -34.73 -9.98 -12.36
N THR A 64 -34.33 -11.24 -12.52
CA THR A 64 -34.89 -12.39 -11.79
C THR A 64 -34.48 -12.43 -10.31
N ASN A 65 -33.53 -11.60 -9.87
CA ASN A 65 -33.10 -11.50 -8.49
C ASN A 65 -34.02 -10.56 -7.70
N GLU A 66 -34.52 -11.00 -6.55
CA GLU A 66 -35.42 -10.21 -5.69
C GLU A 66 -34.81 -8.89 -5.18
N HIS A 67 -33.48 -8.75 -5.24
CA HIS A 67 -32.74 -7.56 -4.84
C HIS A 67 -32.27 -6.69 -6.02
N ALA A 68 -32.67 -7.03 -7.26
CA ALA A 68 -32.19 -6.32 -8.46
C ALA A 68 -32.55 -4.83 -8.48
N TRP A 69 -33.60 -4.42 -7.75
CA TRP A 69 -34.05 -3.03 -7.69
C TRP A 69 -33.20 -2.14 -6.76
N TYR A 70 -32.33 -2.69 -5.92
CA TYR A 70 -31.47 -1.91 -5.02
C TYR A 70 -30.02 -2.40 -4.90
N SER A 71 -29.65 -3.47 -5.62
CA SER A 71 -28.33 -4.07 -5.54
C SER A 71 -27.65 -4.23 -6.90
N TYR A 72 -26.35 -3.94 -6.91
CA TYR A 72 -25.51 -3.89 -8.11
C TYR A 72 -24.24 -4.70 -7.86
N ILE A 73 -23.76 -5.39 -8.89
CA ILE A 73 -22.46 -6.07 -8.86
C ILE A 73 -21.37 -5.02 -9.08
N LEU A 74 -20.37 -5.00 -8.20
CA LEU A 74 -19.17 -4.18 -8.35
C LEU A 74 -17.96 -5.08 -8.59
N ARG A 75 -17.27 -4.88 -9.70
CA ARG A 75 -15.99 -5.50 -10.01
C ARG A 75 -14.90 -4.44 -10.03
N VAL A 76 -13.74 -4.82 -9.51
CA VAL A 76 -12.59 -3.94 -9.38
C VAL A 76 -11.36 -4.67 -9.90
N GLU A 77 -10.55 -3.95 -10.66
CA GLU A 77 -9.28 -4.45 -11.20
C GLU A 77 -8.17 -3.43 -10.91
N LEU A 78 -7.11 -3.91 -10.27
CA LEU A 78 -5.88 -3.18 -10.04
C LEU A 78 -5.02 -3.32 -11.30
N ASN A 79 -4.77 -2.19 -11.94
CA ASN A 79 -3.95 -2.08 -13.13
C ASN A 79 -2.54 -1.61 -12.72
N GLY A 80 -1.52 -2.22 -13.29
CA GLY A 80 -0.11 -1.91 -13.02
C GLY A 80 0.78 -3.15 -13.08
N ASP A 81 2.02 -3.02 -12.63
CA ASP A 81 2.97 -4.13 -12.61
C ASP A 81 2.73 -5.05 -11.41
N LEU A 82 1.75 -5.94 -11.54
CA LEU A 82 1.37 -6.91 -10.51
C LEU A 82 2.51 -7.85 -10.09
N SER A 83 3.61 -7.95 -10.87
CA SER A 83 4.77 -8.77 -10.49
C SER A 83 5.42 -8.29 -9.18
N LEU A 84 5.25 -7.01 -8.84
CA LEU A 84 5.77 -6.40 -7.62
C LEU A 84 5.05 -6.83 -6.34
N LEU A 85 3.86 -7.45 -6.44
CA LEU A 85 3.08 -7.81 -5.27
C LEU A 85 3.66 -9.02 -4.53
N GLU A 86 4.49 -9.87 -5.15
CA GLU A 86 5.04 -11.16 -4.67
C GLU A 86 4.02 -12.21 -4.18
N SER A 87 2.86 -11.75 -3.72
CA SER A 87 1.68 -12.46 -3.24
C SER A 87 0.53 -12.22 -4.21
N ASP A 88 -0.23 -13.27 -4.49
CA ASP A 88 -1.48 -13.20 -5.26
C ASP A 88 -2.57 -12.38 -4.54
N GLU A 89 -2.38 -12.06 -3.26
CA GLU A 89 -3.35 -11.34 -2.45
C GLU A 89 -2.86 -9.98 -1.98
N LEU A 90 -3.70 -8.95 -2.14
CA LEU A 90 -3.53 -7.62 -1.56
C LEU A 90 -4.72 -7.29 -0.65
N THR A 91 -4.46 -7.04 0.64
CA THR A 91 -5.51 -6.70 1.62
C THR A 91 -5.79 -5.20 1.65
N PHE A 92 -7.07 -4.84 1.80
CA PHE A 92 -7.52 -3.46 1.99
C PHE A 92 -8.84 -3.43 2.77
N LEU A 93 -9.23 -2.24 3.25
CA LEU A 93 -10.51 -2.03 3.94
C LEU A 93 -11.57 -1.54 2.95
N LEU A 94 -12.78 -2.09 3.03
CA LEU A 94 -13.92 -1.50 2.35
C LEU A 94 -14.27 -0.13 2.96
N PRO A 95 -14.73 0.83 2.15
CA PRO A 95 -15.19 2.12 2.65
C PRO A 95 -16.52 1.99 3.38
N GLU A 96 -16.78 2.95 4.25
CA GLU A 96 -18.03 3.09 5.01
C GLU A 96 -18.67 4.44 4.69
N PHE A 97 -19.99 4.45 4.53
CA PHE A 97 -20.76 5.64 4.18
C PHE A 97 -21.82 5.83 5.26
N PHE A 98 -21.53 6.70 6.22
CA PHE A 98 -22.47 7.03 7.29
C PHE A 98 -22.68 8.54 7.31
N GLU A 99 -23.93 8.93 7.47
CA GLU A 99 -24.30 10.31 7.76
C GLU A 99 -24.12 10.64 9.24
N ASP A 100 -24.22 11.92 9.57
CA ASP A 100 -24.05 12.43 10.94
C ASP A 100 -25.04 11.83 11.94
N ASN A 101 -26.24 11.47 11.47
CA ASN A 101 -27.27 10.78 12.26
C ASN A 101 -27.02 9.26 12.42
N GLY A 102 -25.92 8.73 11.84
CA GLY A 102 -25.57 7.32 11.87
C GLY A 102 -26.35 6.43 10.91
N TYR A 103 -27.15 7.00 10.01
CA TYR A 103 -27.79 6.29 8.90
C TYR A 103 -26.77 5.96 7.81
N GLU A 104 -26.88 4.77 7.23
CA GLU A 104 -26.07 4.32 6.10
C GLU A 104 -26.96 4.36 4.86
N PRO A 105 -26.78 5.31 3.92
CA PRO A 105 -27.65 5.45 2.76
C PRO A 105 -27.38 4.40 1.68
N TYR A 106 -26.17 3.86 1.66
CA TYR A 106 -25.76 2.80 0.76
C TYR A 106 -24.50 2.11 1.30
N ARG A 107 -24.21 0.93 0.79
CA ARG A 107 -23.20 0.02 1.32
C ARG A 107 -22.45 -0.69 0.21
N VAL A 108 -21.14 -0.88 0.38
CA VAL A 108 -20.33 -1.79 -0.43
C VAL A 108 -19.93 -3.00 0.39
N ASP A 109 -20.25 -4.22 -0.05
CA ASP A 109 -19.84 -5.45 0.63
C ASP A 109 -19.04 -6.37 -0.30
N SER A 110 -18.13 -7.14 0.27
CA SER A 110 -17.31 -8.11 -0.47
C SER A 110 -18.07 -9.39 -0.70
N ALA A 111 -17.91 -9.99 -1.89
CA ALA A 111 -18.24 -11.39 -2.09
C ALA A 111 -17.46 -12.24 -1.09
N TYR A 112 -18.04 -13.37 -0.64
CA TYR A 112 -17.51 -14.13 0.49
C TYR A 112 -16.03 -14.53 0.32
N TYR A 113 -15.60 -14.88 -0.89
CA TYR A 113 -14.22 -15.30 -1.20
C TYR A 113 -13.22 -14.14 -1.29
N HIS A 114 -13.70 -12.91 -1.36
CA HIS A 114 -12.89 -11.69 -1.28
C HIS A 114 -12.83 -11.09 0.12
N ARG A 115 -13.50 -11.70 1.11
CA ARG A 115 -13.37 -11.31 2.53
C ARG A 115 -12.05 -11.85 3.09
N LYS A 116 -11.34 -11.03 3.86
CA LYS A 116 -10.12 -11.45 4.56
C LYS A 116 -9.99 -10.73 5.89
N ALA A 117 -9.87 -11.48 6.98
CA ALA A 117 -9.64 -10.92 8.31
C ALA A 117 -8.16 -10.52 8.44
N PHE A 118 -7.92 -9.33 8.99
CA PHE A 118 -6.61 -8.81 9.35
C PHE A 118 -6.76 -7.78 10.49
N PRO A 119 -5.69 -7.36 11.18
CA PRO A 119 -5.80 -6.40 12.28
C PRO A 119 -6.54 -5.12 11.86
N ASN A 120 -7.45 -4.64 12.73
CA ASN A 120 -8.26 -3.44 12.49
C ASN A 120 -9.19 -3.52 11.26
N CYS A 121 -9.67 -4.73 10.91
CA CYS A 121 -10.64 -4.94 9.82
C CYS A 121 -12.11 -4.72 10.19
N THR A 122 -12.38 -4.16 11.37
CA THR A 122 -13.73 -3.88 11.87
C THR A 122 -13.98 -2.37 11.86
N GLY A 123 -15.07 -1.96 11.21
CA GLY A 123 -15.52 -0.58 11.08
C GLY A 123 -16.53 -0.15 12.13
N LYS A 124 -17.27 0.91 11.81
CA LYS A 124 -18.35 1.41 12.65
C LYS A 124 -19.41 0.32 12.89
N LYS A 125 -20.03 0.34 14.07
CA LYS A 125 -21.07 -0.63 14.48
C LYS A 125 -20.63 -2.10 14.40
N GLY A 126 -19.33 -2.39 14.51
CA GLY A 126 -18.81 -3.76 14.48
C GLY A 126 -18.80 -4.40 13.09
N ARG A 127 -18.96 -3.60 12.02
CA ARG A 127 -19.04 -4.10 10.66
C ARG A 127 -17.70 -4.67 10.19
N PHE A 128 -17.72 -5.83 9.56
CA PHE A 128 -16.54 -6.39 8.91
C PHE A 128 -16.25 -5.66 7.59
N LEU A 129 -15.03 -5.12 7.45
CA LEU A 129 -14.56 -4.37 6.28
C LEU A 129 -13.38 -5.04 5.56
N GLY A 130 -12.83 -6.11 6.12
CA GLY A 130 -11.61 -6.73 5.60
C GLY A 130 -11.82 -7.35 4.21
N ALA A 131 -11.15 -6.83 3.20
CA ALA A 131 -11.21 -7.30 1.83
C ALA A 131 -9.82 -7.68 1.30
N LYS A 132 -9.80 -8.51 0.25
CA LYS A 132 -8.61 -8.81 -0.52
C LYS A 132 -8.86 -8.76 -2.03
N LEU A 133 -7.95 -8.14 -2.77
CA LEU A 133 -7.78 -8.45 -4.18
C LEU A 133 -7.13 -9.83 -4.29
N THR A 134 -7.53 -10.60 -5.27
CA THR A 134 -6.88 -11.86 -5.67
C THR A 134 -6.49 -11.73 -7.13
N LYS A 135 -5.19 -11.84 -7.42
CA LYS A 135 -4.61 -11.64 -8.76
C LYS A 135 -5.06 -10.31 -9.37
N GLY A 136 -4.97 -9.24 -8.58
CA GLY A 136 -5.38 -7.89 -8.97
C GLY A 136 -6.89 -7.67 -9.06
N LYS A 137 -7.75 -8.66 -8.76
CA LYS A 137 -9.20 -8.56 -8.95
C LYS A 137 -9.98 -8.64 -7.64
N TRP A 138 -11.05 -7.88 -7.52
CA TRP A 138 -12.00 -7.95 -6.42
C TRP A 138 -13.43 -7.89 -6.95
N LYS A 139 -14.33 -8.61 -6.28
CA LYS A 139 -15.77 -8.60 -6.57
C LYS A 139 -16.57 -8.45 -5.29
N GLY A 140 -17.63 -7.66 -5.40
CA GLY A 140 -18.60 -7.46 -4.35
C GLY A 140 -19.90 -6.91 -4.88
N ALA A 141 -20.66 -6.27 -3.99
CA ALA A 141 -21.95 -5.69 -4.31
C ALA A 141 -22.10 -4.31 -3.67
N ILE A 142 -22.89 -3.47 -4.34
CA ILE A 142 -23.41 -2.22 -3.81
C ILE A 142 -24.87 -2.49 -3.40
N PHE A 143 -25.28 -1.97 -2.26
CA PHE A 143 -26.66 -1.97 -1.78
C PHE A 143 -27.08 -0.54 -1.49
N ILE A 144 -28.19 -0.09 -2.07
CA ILE A 144 -28.73 1.25 -1.82
C ILE A 144 -29.91 1.11 -0.87
N TYR A 145 -29.91 1.88 0.22
CA TYR A 145 -30.94 1.84 1.25
C TYR A 145 -31.79 3.11 1.30
N ARG A 146 -31.33 4.19 0.67
CA ARG A 146 -32.04 5.45 0.56
C ARG A 146 -32.86 5.48 -0.72
N ASP A 147 -34.17 5.60 -0.58
CA ASP A 147 -35.12 5.62 -1.70
C ASP A 147 -34.77 6.68 -2.75
N SER A 148 -34.39 7.90 -2.32
CA SER A 148 -34.05 8.99 -3.24
C SER A 148 -32.80 8.72 -4.10
N LEU A 149 -31.99 7.70 -3.78
CA LEU A 149 -30.82 7.29 -4.56
C LEU A 149 -31.13 6.12 -5.50
N LEU A 150 -32.29 5.47 -5.38
CA LEU A 150 -32.67 4.35 -6.26
C LEU A 150 -32.93 4.82 -7.69
N ASP A 151 -33.48 6.04 -7.86
CA ASP A 151 -33.71 6.64 -9.17
C ASP A 151 -32.43 7.21 -9.81
N THR A 152 -31.40 7.49 -9.00
CA THR A 152 -30.14 8.12 -9.44
C THR A 152 -28.90 7.47 -8.78
N PRO A 153 -28.70 6.15 -8.96
CA PRO A 153 -27.67 5.40 -8.24
C PRO A 153 -26.25 5.80 -8.63
N ASP A 154 -26.05 6.35 -9.83
CA ASP A 154 -24.72 6.78 -10.32
C ASP A 154 -24.03 7.80 -9.41
N ILE A 155 -24.81 8.61 -8.68
CA ILE A 155 -24.27 9.61 -7.74
C ILE A 155 -23.48 8.91 -6.63
N CYS A 156 -24.00 7.82 -6.06
CA CYS A 156 -23.29 7.09 -5.01
C CYS A 156 -22.16 6.23 -5.59
N PHE A 157 -22.28 5.77 -6.84
CA PHE A 157 -21.24 4.98 -7.49
C PHE A 157 -19.91 5.74 -7.64
N GLU A 158 -19.95 7.02 -8.00
CA GLU A 158 -18.73 7.83 -8.11
C GLU A 158 -18.03 8.02 -6.75
N GLU A 159 -18.81 8.25 -5.70
CA GLU A 159 -18.27 8.33 -4.33
C GLU A 159 -17.67 6.99 -3.87
N ILE A 160 -18.36 5.88 -4.18
CA ILE A 160 -17.89 4.52 -3.93
C ILE A 160 -16.56 4.26 -4.63
N LYS A 161 -16.47 4.53 -5.95
CA LYS A 161 -15.26 4.31 -6.76
C LYS A 161 -14.09 5.12 -6.19
N LYS A 162 -14.31 6.39 -5.85
CA LYS A 162 -13.29 7.26 -5.26
C LYS A 162 -12.73 6.70 -3.95
N ASN A 163 -13.61 6.32 -3.01
CA ASN A 163 -13.18 5.81 -1.70
C ASN A 163 -12.58 4.40 -1.79
N MET A 164 -13.14 3.52 -2.63
CA MET A 164 -12.56 2.21 -2.91
C MET A 164 -11.16 2.32 -3.49
N LYS A 165 -10.96 3.20 -4.49
CA LYS A 165 -9.65 3.46 -5.10
C LYS A 165 -8.64 3.91 -4.06
N ALA A 166 -9.00 4.88 -3.22
CA ALA A 166 -8.14 5.37 -2.16
C ALA A 166 -7.73 4.26 -1.18
N ASN A 167 -8.68 3.40 -0.77
CA ASN A 167 -8.41 2.32 0.17
C ASN A 167 -7.55 1.20 -0.44
N ILE A 168 -7.78 0.84 -1.69
CA ILE A 168 -6.98 -0.16 -2.42
C ILE A 168 -5.55 0.33 -2.58
N LEU A 169 -5.37 1.57 -3.05
CA LEU A 169 -4.04 2.16 -3.21
C LEU A 169 -3.33 2.35 -1.86
N SER A 170 -4.07 2.66 -0.80
CA SER A 170 -3.50 2.68 0.57
C SER A 170 -3.03 1.29 1.01
N GLY A 171 -3.81 0.24 0.74
CA GLY A 171 -3.42 -1.15 0.99
C GLY A 171 -2.16 -1.53 0.20
N LEU A 172 -2.11 -1.17 -1.08
CA LEU A 172 -0.95 -1.36 -1.95
C LEU A 172 0.31 -0.70 -1.39
N SER A 173 0.22 0.57 -0.99
CA SER A 173 1.33 1.30 -0.39
C SER A 173 1.87 0.59 0.85
N LYS A 174 0.99 0.14 1.75
CA LYS A 174 1.40 -0.56 2.98
C LYS A 174 2.08 -1.89 2.66
N HIS A 175 1.55 -2.63 1.69
CA HIS A 175 2.11 -3.90 1.25
C HIS A 175 3.52 -3.74 0.66
N LEU A 176 3.69 -2.80 -0.26
CA LEU A 176 4.99 -2.54 -0.90
C LEU A 176 6.03 -2.01 0.11
N ILE A 177 5.62 -1.18 1.07
CA ILE A 177 6.48 -0.75 2.18
C ILE A 177 6.92 -1.95 3.01
N SER A 178 5.99 -2.87 3.34
CA SER A 178 6.30 -4.07 4.11
C SER A 178 7.30 -4.98 3.38
N ILE A 179 7.14 -5.17 2.07
CA ILE A 179 8.10 -5.95 1.25
C ILE A 179 9.47 -5.26 1.26
N THR A 180 9.49 -3.95 1.06
CA THR A 180 10.74 -3.17 1.00
C THR A 180 11.48 -3.22 2.33
N GLN A 181 10.76 -3.11 3.46
CA GLN A 181 11.34 -3.24 4.80
C GLN A 181 11.88 -4.64 5.06
N GLY A 182 11.14 -5.70 4.70
CA GLY A 182 11.62 -7.08 4.83
C GLY A 182 12.92 -7.32 4.03
N LYS A 183 12.99 -6.80 2.80
CA LYS A 183 14.21 -6.89 1.96
C LYS A 183 15.39 -6.11 2.53
N LEU A 184 15.14 -4.93 3.12
CA LEU A 184 16.16 -4.14 3.80
C LEU A 184 16.69 -4.85 5.05
N ASP A 185 15.81 -5.45 5.86
CA ASP A 185 16.22 -6.21 7.04
C ASP A 185 17.04 -7.45 6.65
N ASP A 186 16.64 -8.15 5.58
CA ASP A 186 17.37 -9.29 5.03
C ASP A 186 18.72 -8.89 4.43
N SER A 187 18.83 -7.73 3.76
CA SER A 187 20.11 -7.24 3.23
C SER A 187 21.04 -6.75 4.34
N ILE A 188 20.51 -6.10 5.38
CA ILE A 188 21.30 -5.66 6.53
C ILE A 188 21.80 -6.88 7.33
N LEU A 189 20.97 -7.90 7.53
CA LEU A 189 21.38 -9.17 8.14
C LEU A 189 22.39 -9.92 7.26
N GLY A 190 22.20 -9.92 5.94
CA GLY A 190 23.15 -10.48 4.97
C GLY A 190 24.51 -9.81 5.00
N ASP A 191 24.54 -8.47 5.06
CA ASP A 191 25.77 -7.68 5.15
C ASP A 191 26.45 -7.81 6.52
N ILE A 192 25.68 -7.96 7.61
CA ILE A 192 26.21 -8.21 8.95
C ILE A 192 26.79 -9.63 9.05
N LEU A 193 26.13 -10.63 8.47
CA LEU A 193 26.61 -12.02 8.47
C LEU A 193 27.80 -12.21 7.51
N ALA A 194 27.79 -11.57 6.35
CA ALA A 194 28.93 -11.57 5.43
C ALA A 194 30.16 -10.88 6.04
N ASN A 195 29.98 -9.77 6.77
CA ASN A 195 31.09 -9.11 7.46
C ASN A 195 31.57 -9.87 8.71
N LYS A 196 30.75 -10.75 9.30
CA LYS A 196 31.18 -11.65 10.38
C LYS A 196 31.97 -12.85 9.84
N LEU A 197 31.51 -13.45 8.73
CA LEU A 197 32.18 -14.56 8.07
C LEU A 197 33.51 -14.17 7.40
N VAL A 198 33.68 -12.92 6.95
CA VAL A 198 34.97 -12.43 6.43
C VAL A 198 35.96 -12.10 7.56
N ARG A 199 35.49 -11.86 8.80
CA ARG A 199 36.37 -11.60 9.97
C ARG A 199 36.82 -12.86 10.71
N ASP A 200 36.13 -13.99 10.55
CA ASP A 200 36.50 -15.26 11.18
C ASP A 200 37.31 -16.20 10.24
N VAL A 201 37.74 -15.73 9.07
CA VAL A 201 38.56 -16.50 8.10
C VAL A 201 39.95 -15.88 7.85
N SER A 202 40.37 -14.89 8.64
CA SER A 202 41.78 -14.49 8.69
C SER A 202 42.37 -14.80 10.06
N PHE A 203 43.53 -15.47 10.06
CA PHE A 203 44.40 -15.83 11.19
C PHE A 203 44.25 -17.24 11.81
N ILE A 204 44.49 -18.26 11.00
CA ILE A 204 45.28 -19.48 11.32
C ILE A 204 45.87 -19.88 9.94
N ASP A 205 47.15 -19.93 9.62
CA ASP A 205 48.43 -20.09 10.33
C ASP A 205 49.49 -19.24 9.62
N ASP A 206 50.42 -18.68 10.38
CA ASP A 206 51.86 -18.85 10.16
C ASP A 206 52.60 -17.98 11.19
N GLN A 207 53.33 -18.62 12.10
CA GLN A 207 54.79 -18.49 12.24
C GLN A 207 55.28 -19.18 13.53
N ASP A 208 56.10 -20.20 13.31
CA ASP A 208 57.43 -20.41 13.92
C ASP A 208 57.54 -20.65 15.43
N GLU A 209 57.69 -21.94 15.80
CA GLU A 209 58.54 -22.34 16.92
C GLU A 209 59.86 -22.96 16.38
N SER A 210 60.93 -22.18 16.57
CA SER A 210 62.35 -22.53 16.79
C SER A 210 63.10 -23.43 15.82
#